data_AF-A0A3D3IS32-F1
#
_entry.id   AF-A0A3D3IS32-F1
#
_cell.length_a   1.000
_cell.length_b   1.000
_cell.length_c   1.000
_cell.angle_alpha   90.00
_cell.angle_beta   90.00
_cell.angle_gamma   90.00
#
_symmetry.space_group_name_H-M   'P 1'
#
loop_
_entity.id
_entity.type
_entity.pdbx_description
1 polymer ?
#
loop_
_entity_poly.entity_id
_entity_poly.type
_entity_poly.pdbx_seq_one_letter_code
_entity_poly.pdbx_strand_id
1 'polypeptide(L)'
;MKRIIIISSIVYCLFSIVPKAVAQSCDPSCASMDECRDKIAKCQEAWSSMEKAKKPHADALKKMEADIAAFQSRIKGIEKELFKKEAAIAEGEKELEEIVLVASVRIRQFYMRTSSSIPMLTLLSSTNIGSALRTYAYQQAVTSEDKKVITQTAMLVKELEDKKKKLEKEKGTLIVWQEDLDKRAVSVRKLVGEATAYQTKLSGIIASLTAQQQSFLAAKLAGLNLPTSLGAGPLFCTDDRKLDPGFRPAFAFFTFGIPHRVGMNQYGALGRAQAGQQYRDILNAYFANFSIEKREGMRIKVQGYGEMGLEDYLLGIYEMPGEWPIEALKAQVVAARSYALSYTNNGANEICTTQACQVYKGGNKGGNWESAVRATTGEVMVSGGETVKGWYSSTDGGYTFSSGDVWGSDKSWTKRTRDTNGDVGSFSDLLSKAYDRDSPCFYAAQGWRSEFGKSAWLKSEEVADIANVILLSKADSGTREHLYQQDKPNPGGKETWGRDKVKDELRSRNITPYNSVSDVSASGVDFGVGRTTQVSVSGDAGSTSFDGAEFKDFFNLRAPANIQIVGPLFNVEKK
;
A
#
# COMPACT_ATOMS: atom_id res chain seq x y z
N MET A 1 -35.19 20.23 11.53
CA MET A 1 -35.27 19.24 12.64
C MET A 1 -35.83 17.87 12.23
N LYS A 2 -36.93 17.75 11.46
CA LYS A 2 -37.55 16.43 11.13
C LYS A 2 -36.77 15.50 10.16
N ARG A 3 -35.88 16.00 9.30
CA ARG A 3 -35.13 15.17 8.31
C ARG A 3 -33.87 14.47 8.85
N ILE A 4 -33.36 14.88 10.02
CA ILE A 4 -32.07 14.38 10.55
C ILE A 4 -32.27 13.24 11.57
N ILE A 5 -33.40 13.21 12.27
CA ILE A 5 -33.76 12.13 13.20
C ILE A 5 -33.95 10.79 12.45
N ILE A 6 -34.42 10.83 11.21
CA ILE A 6 -34.57 9.66 10.33
C ILE A 6 -33.21 9.04 9.95
N ILE A 7 -32.15 9.85 9.89
CA ILE A 7 -30.78 9.36 9.61
C ILE A 7 -30.24 8.58 10.81
N SER A 8 -30.50 9.03 12.05
CA SER A 8 -30.04 8.33 13.27
C SER A 8 -30.63 6.92 13.43
N SER A 9 -31.91 6.72 13.10
CA SER A 9 -32.59 5.43 13.31
C SER A 9 -32.30 4.40 12.21
N ILE A 10 -32.08 4.85 10.96
CA ILE A 10 -31.68 3.97 9.85
C ILE A 10 -30.20 3.57 9.97
N VAL A 11 -29.35 4.46 10.51
CA VAL A 11 -27.93 4.23 10.77
C VAL A 11 -27.70 3.19 11.85
N TYR A 12 -28.51 3.15 12.93
CA TYR A 12 -28.37 2.14 13.96
C TYR A 12 -28.69 0.72 13.45
N CYS A 13 -29.68 0.57 12.56
CA CYS A 13 -30.01 -0.72 11.94
C CYS A 13 -28.92 -1.20 10.95
N LEU A 14 -28.39 -0.34 10.09
CA LEU A 14 -27.34 -0.74 9.13
C LEU A 14 -26.00 -1.05 9.82
N PHE A 15 -25.61 -0.27 10.84
CA PHE A 15 -24.36 -0.51 11.59
C PHE A 15 -24.45 -1.67 12.59
N SER A 16 -25.65 -2.07 13.05
CA SER A 16 -25.80 -3.20 13.99
C SER A 16 -25.99 -4.54 13.30
N ILE A 17 -26.57 -4.55 12.09
CA ILE A 17 -26.95 -5.78 11.37
C ILE A 17 -25.82 -6.26 10.44
N VAL A 18 -25.13 -5.34 9.76
CA VAL A 18 -24.05 -5.70 8.80
C VAL A 18 -22.84 -6.36 9.49
N PRO A 19 -22.34 -5.93 10.66
CA PRO A 19 -21.20 -6.57 11.29
C PRO A 19 -21.51 -7.98 11.81
N LYS A 20 -22.73 -8.26 12.27
CA LYS A 20 -23.06 -9.59 12.84
C LYS A 20 -23.25 -10.67 11.77
N ALA A 21 -23.86 -10.33 10.63
CA ALA A 21 -24.03 -11.29 9.53
C ALA A 21 -22.70 -11.59 8.80
N VAL A 22 -21.76 -10.64 8.78
CA VAL A 22 -20.47 -10.77 8.08
C VAL A 22 -19.34 -11.26 9.01
N ALA A 23 -19.39 -10.98 10.32
CA ALA A 23 -18.39 -11.47 11.27
C ALA A 23 -18.36 -13.01 11.40
N GLN A 24 -19.43 -13.71 11.01
CA GLN A 24 -19.51 -15.16 11.08
C GLN A 24 -18.78 -15.87 9.90
N SER A 25 -18.38 -15.16 8.85
CA SER A 25 -17.83 -15.77 7.62
C SER A 25 -16.32 -15.56 7.39
N CYS A 26 -15.63 -14.78 8.24
CA CYS A 26 -14.20 -14.48 8.15
C CYS A 26 -13.39 -15.16 9.27
N ASP A 27 -13.31 -16.49 9.20
CA ASP A 27 -12.43 -17.31 10.04
C ASP A 27 -10.95 -17.10 9.65
N PRO A 28 -10.03 -16.86 10.62
CA PRO A 28 -8.61 -16.63 10.36
C PRO A 28 -7.81 -17.85 9.91
N SER A 29 -8.40 -19.03 9.88
CA SER A 29 -7.75 -20.28 9.45
C SER A 29 -8.34 -20.82 8.15
N CYS A 30 -7.55 -21.53 7.35
CA CYS A 30 -8.01 -22.27 6.17
C CYS A 30 -7.26 -23.60 6.06
N ALA A 31 -7.97 -24.66 5.66
CA ALA A 31 -7.42 -26.02 5.54
C ALA A 31 -6.84 -26.31 4.14
N SER A 32 -7.13 -25.47 3.14
CA SER A 32 -6.63 -25.62 1.78
C SER A 32 -6.44 -24.28 1.06
N MET A 33 -5.65 -24.27 0.00
CA MET A 33 -5.39 -23.08 -0.82
C MET A 33 -6.67 -22.45 -1.40
N ASP A 34 -7.64 -23.26 -1.79
CA ASP A 34 -8.93 -22.80 -2.34
C ASP A 34 -9.81 -22.21 -1.24
N GLU A 35 -9.85 -22.84 -0.07
CA GLU A 35 -10.55 -22.30 1.09
C GLU A 35 -9.95 -20.96 1.54
N CYS A 36 -8.62 -20.81 1.51
CA CYS A 36 -7.97 -19.53 1.79
C CYS A 36 -8.40 -18.46 0.78
N ARG A 37 -8.44 -18.79 -0.52
CA ARG A 37 -8.84 -17.87 -1.60
C ARG A 37 -10.27 -17.38 -1.42
N ASP A 38 -11.20 -18.29 -1.17
CA ASP A 38 -12.62 -17.97 -0.98
C ASP A 38 -12.85 -17.13 0.27
N LYS A 39 -12.18 -17.46 1.38
CA LYS A 39 -12.23 -16.67 2.62
C LYS A 39 -11.63 -15.27 2.42
N ILE A 40 -10.49 -15.15 1.71
CA ILE A 40 -9.89 -13.86 1.37
C ILE A 40 -10.87 -13.00 0.55
N ALA A 41 -11.48 -13.55 -0.50
CA ALA A 41 -12.41 -12.83 -1.35
C ALA A 41 -13.61 -12.29 -0.54
N LYS A 42 -14.21 -13.13 0.32
CA LYS A 42 -15.31 -12.72 1.21
C LYS A 42 -14.90 -11.63 2.19
N CYS A 43 -13.71 -11.73 2.78
CA CYS A 43 -13.21 -10.71 3.72
C CYS A 43 -12.85 -9.39 3.03
N GLN A 44 -12.37 -9.43 1.78
CA GLN A 44 -12.13 -8.24 0.95
C GLN A 44 -13.44 -7.54 0.57
N GLU A 45 -14.47 -8.30 0.20
CA GLU A 45 -15.80 -7.76 -0.08
C GLU A 45 -16.40 -7.07 1.16
N ALA A 46 -16.32 -7.75 2.31
CA ALA A 46 -16.70 -7.19 3.62
C ALA A 46 -15.96 -5.89 3.94
N TRP A 47 -14.64 -5.86 3.73
CA TRP A 47 -13.84 -4.66 3.96
C TRP A 47 -14.26 -3.51 3.05
N SER A 48 -14.48 -3.79 1.76
CA SER A 48 -14.87 -2.77 0.77
C SER A 48 -16.26 -2.19 1.01
N SER A 49 -17.21 -3.01 1.46
CA SER A 49 -18.57 -2.56 1.80
C SER A 49 -18.56 -1.67 3.04
N MET A 50 -17.73 -1.99 4.04
CA MET A 50 -17.53 -1.14 5.22
C MET A 50 -16.85 0.18 4.88
N GLU A 51 -15.87 0.18 3.97
CA GLU A 51 -15.23 1.43 3.53
C GLU A 51 -16.24 2.37 2.85
N LYS A 52 -17.10 1.82 1.98
CA LYS A 52 -18.20 2.59 1.35
C LYS A 52 -19.17 3.16 2.38
N ALA A 53 -19.50 2.41 3.43
CA ALA A 53 -20.41 2.86 4.48
C ALA A 53 -19.76 3.91 5.41
N LYS A 54 -18.48 3.76 5.75
CA LYS A 54 -17.72 4.64 6.66
C LYS A 54 -17.43 6.02 6.05
N LYS A 55 -17.05 6.06 4.78
CA LYS A 55 -16.58 7.27 4.08
C LYS A 55 -17.48 8.52 4.27
N PRO A 56 -18.81 8.48 4.01
CA PRO A 56 -19.65 9.67 4.17
C PRO A 56 -19.72 10.17 5.62
N HIS A 57 -19.58 9.28 6.61
CA HIS A 57 -19.57 9.65 8.02
C HIS A 57 -18.23 10.25 8.46
N ALA A 58 -17.11 9.75 7.94
CA ALA A 58 -15.79 10.34 8.16
C ALA A 58 -15.70 11.76 7.55
N ASP A 59 -16.24 11.94 6.34
CA ASP A 59 -16.31 13.25 5.70
C ASP A 59 -17.23 14.23 6.46
N ALA A 60 -18.38 13.75 6.93
CA ALA A 60 -19.28 14.53 7.77
C ALA A 60 -18.62 14.93 9.10
N LEU A 61 -17.89 14.02 9.76
CA LEU A 61 -17.16 14.31 10.99
C LEU A 61 -16.11 15.41 10.78
N LYS A 62 -15.32 15.30 9.71
CA LYS A 62 -14.32 16.31 9.36
C LYS A 62 -14.95 17.69 9.13
N LYS A 63 -16.12 17.73 8.50
CA LYS A 63 -16.88 18.98 8.31
C LYS A 63 -17.39 19.54 9.64
N MET A 64 -17.96 18.71 10.51
CA MET A 64 -18.42 19.14 11.84
C MET A 64 -17.27 19.72 12.67
N GLU A 65 -16.10 19.08 12.66
CA GLU A 65 -14.92 19.56 13.39
C GLU A 65 -14.40 20.89 12.83
N ALA A 66 -14.46 21.09 11.51
CA ALA A 66 -14.13 22.37 10.88
C ALA A 66 -15.13 23.48 11.25
N ASP A 67 -16.43 23.18 11.26
CA ASP A 67 -17.49 24.11 11.64
C ASP A 67 -17.37 24.50 13.13
N ILE A 68 -17.06 23.55 14.02
CA ILE A 68 -16.76 23.81 15.45
C ILE A 68 -15.58 24.78 15.58
N ALA A 69 -14.48 24.53 14.86
CA ALA A 69 -13.31 25.41 14.89
C ALA A 69 -13.64 26.82 14.35
N ALA A 70 -14.46 26.92 13.31
CA ALA A 70 -14.93 28.19 12.77
C ALA A 70 -15.80 28.97 13.78
N PHE A 71 -16.71 28.29 14.48
CA PHE A 71 -17.50 28.89 15.56
C PHE A 71 -16.61 29.41 16.69
N GLN A 72 -15.62 28.64 17.13
CA GLN A 72 -14.67 29.07 18.17
C GLN A 72 -13.90 30.33 17.74
N SER A 73 -13.45 30.39 16.48
CA SER A 73 -12.77 31.56 15.93
C SER A 73 -13.68 32.79 15.88
N ARG A 74 -14.93 32.62 15.43
CA ARG A 74 -15.92 33.70 15.37
C ARG A 74 -16.27 34.22 16.76
N ILE A 75 -16.47 33.34 17.73
CA ILE A 75 -16.74 33.70 19.13
C ILE A 75 -15.59 34.55 19.69
N LYS A 76 -14.33 34.12 19.53
CA LYS A 76 -13.15 34.91 19.94
C LYS A 76 -13.09 36.28 19.27
N GLY A 77 -13.45 36.35 17.97
CA GLY A 77 -13.54 37.61 17.24
C GLY A 77 -14.61 38.55 17.82
N ILE A 78 -15.80 38.02 18.12
CA ILE A 78 -16.88 38.77 18.74
C ILE A 78 -16.48 39.27 20.13
N GLU A 79 -15.81 38.44 20.94
CA GLU A 79 -15.32 38.84 22.27
C GLU A 79 -14.34 40.02 22.20
N LYS A 80 -13.42 40.00 21.23
CA LYS A 80 -12.50 41.11 20.99
C LYS A 80 -13.22 42.40 20.58
N GLU A 81 -14.24 42.29 19.74
CA GLU A 81 -15.05 43.44 19.32
C GLU A 81 -15.94 43.98 20.44
N LEU A 82 -16.50 43.10 21.28
CA LEU A 82 -17.23 43.49 22.48
C LEU A 82 -16.34 44.27 23.43
N PHE A 83 -15.13 43.78 23.72
CA PHE A 83 -14.17 44.47 24.59
C PHE A 83 -13.84 45.90 24.11
N LYS A 84 -13.58 46.07 22.80
CA LYS A 84 -13.32 47.41 22.23
C LYS A 84 -14.52 48.33 22.34
N LYS A 85 -15.73 47.81 22.09
CA LYS A 85 -16.97 48.60 22.15
C LYS A 85 -17.29 49.00 23.58
N GLU A 86 -17.08 48.13 24.56
CA GLU A 86 -17.25 48.45 25.97
C GLU A 86 -16.32 49.58 26.41
N ALA A 87 -15.05 49.53 25.99
CA ALA A 87 -14.10 50.62 26.25
C ALA A 87 -14.53 51.95 25.57
N ALA A 88 -15.01 51.90 24.33
CA ALA A 88 -15.46 53.09 23.61
C ALA A 88 -16.76 53.70 24.17
N ILE A 89 -17.69 52.86 24.65
CA ILE A 89 -18.90 53.30 25.34
C ILE A 89 -18.51 54.01 26.64
N ALA A 90 -17.64 53.39 27.45
CA ALA A 90 -17.18 53.98 28.72
C ALA A 90 -16.48 55.33 28.53
N GLU A 91 -15.63 55.46 27.50
CA GLU A 91 -14.99 56.74 27.18
C GLU A 91 -16.01 57.78 26.71
N GLY A 92 -16.95 57.40 25.84
CA GLY A 92 -17.99 58.31 25.35
C GLY A 92 -18.97 58.77 26.45
N GLU A 93 -19.29 57.90 27.41
CA GLU A 93 -20.09 58.24 28.59
C GLU A 93 -19.37 59.26 29.47
N LYS A 94 -18.06 59.07 29.69
CA LYS A 94 -17.22 60.01 30.43
C LYS A 94 -17.11 61.36 29.71
N GLU A 95 -16.90 61.36 28.39
CA GLU A 95 -16.87 62.58 27.58
C GLU A 95 -18.21 63.33 27.66
N LEU A 96 -19.33 62.62 27.61
CA LEU A 96 -20.66 63.20 27.76
C LEU A 96 -20.85 63.84 29.14
N GLU A 97 -20.39 63.19 30.21
CA GLU A 97 -20.43 63.75 31.57
C GLU A 97 -19.64 65.06 31.67
N GLU A 98 -18.41 65.09 31.14
CA GLU A 98 -17.57 66.28 31.10
C GLU A 98 -18.22 67.42 30.29
N ILE A 99 -18.77 67.10 29.11
CA ILE A 99 -19.45 68.09 28.25
C ILE A 99 -20.69 68.66 28.94
N VAL A 100 -21.51 67.81 29.58
CA VAL A 100 -22.71 68.24 30.31
C VAL A 100 -22.34 69.14 31.50
N LEU A 101 -21.28 68.79 32.23
CA LEU A 101 -20.77 69.62 33.32
C LEU A 101 -20.32 71.00 32.82
N VAL A 102 -19.51 71.06 31.76
CA VAL A 102 -19.06 72.31 31.15
C VAL A 102 -20.24 73.14 30.64
N ALA A 103 -21.20 72.51 29.96
CA ALA A 103 -22.42 73.17 29.49
C ALA A 103 -23.24 73.74 30.66
N SER A 104 -23.39 73.00 31.76
CA SER A 104 -24.11 73.45 32.96
C SER A 104 -23.46 74.68 33.60
N VAL A 105 -22.12 74.71 33.64
CA VAL A 105 -21.34 75.85 34.15
C VAL A 105 -21.50 77.06 33.22
N ARG A 106 -21.42 76.88 31.90
CA ARG A 106 -21.63 77.96 30.92
C ARG A 106 -23.04 78.55 31.00
N ILE A 107 -24.07 77.70 31.09
CA ILE A 107 -25.47 78.11 31.25
C ILE A 107 -25.67 78.87 32.56
N ARG A 108 -25.08 78.39 33.67
CA ARG A 108 -25.13 79.07 34.96
C ARG A 108 -24.45 80.43 34.92
N GLN A 109 -23.25 80.52 34.34
CA GLN A 109 -22.54 81.79 34.17
C GLN A 109 -23.32 82.77 33.30
N PHE A 110 -23.96 82.29 32.24
CA PHE A 110 -24.89 83.07 31.43
C PHE A 110 -26.04 83.58 32.31
N TYR A 111 -26.81 82.68 32.93
CA TYR A 111 -27.95 83.06 33.79
C TYR A 111 -27.56 84.07 34.87
N MET A 112 -26.41 83.91 35.54
CA MET A 112 -25.93 84.87 36.52
C MET A 112 -25.63 86.24 35.89
N ARG A 113 -24.97 86.29 34.73
CA ARG A 113 -24.70 87.55 34.00
C ARG A 113 -25.99 88.21 33.49
N THR A 114 -26.92 87.43 32.95
CA THR A 114 -28.20 87.90 32.42
C THR A 114 -29.21 88.27 33.51
N SER A 115 -29.14 87.62 34.68
CA SER A 115 -29.93 87.97 35.87
C SER A 115 -29.50 89.30 36.47
N SER A 116 -28.21 89.64 36.37
CA SER A 116 -27.68 90.94 36.79
C SER A 116 -27.84 92.06 35.74
N SER A 117 -28.16 91.72 34.50
CA SER A 117 -28.38 92.69 33.43
C SER A 117 -29.46 92.21 32.46
N ILE A 118 -30.59 92.93 32.39
CA ILE A 118 -31.64 92.65 31.40
C ILE A 118 -31.00 92.62 30.01
N PRO A 119 -31.20 91.58 29.18
CA PRO A 119 -30.56 91.47 27.86
C PRO A 119 -30.71 92.72 27.00
N MET A 120 -31.87 93.37 27.15
CA MET A 120 -32.22 94.64 26.52
C MET A 120 -31.39 95.82 27.06
N LEU A 121 -31.09 95.85 28.36
CA LEU A 121 -30.22 96.86 28.98
C LEU A 121 -28.77 96.73 28.53
N THR A 122 -28.23 95.52 28.31
CA THR A 122 -26.90 95.33 27.70
C THR A 122 -26.85 95.73 26.23
N LEU A 123 -27.96 95.60 25.50
CA LEU A 123 -28.08 96.09 24.13
C LEU A 123 -28.10 97.63 24.10
N LEU A 124 -28.84 98.24 25.05
CA LEU A 124 -29.04 99.69 25.18
C LEU A 124 -27.87 100.44 25.84
N SER A 125 -27.08 99.78 26.71
CA SER A 125 -25.93 100.37 27.40
C SER A 125 -24.59 100.13 26.69
N SER A 126 -24.58 99.31 25.63
CA SER A 126 -23.38 99.10 24.83
C SER A 126 -23.08 100.35 24.00
N THR A 127 -21.84 100.86 24.08
CA THR A 127 -21.38 101.99 23.27
C THR A 127 -21.27 101.65 21.77
N ASN A 128 -21.43 100.37 21.42
CA ASN A 128 -21.47 99.87 20.05
C ASN A 128 -22.44 98.68 19.95
N ILE A 129 -23.61 98.89 19.35
CA ILE A 129 -24.65 97.85 19.15
C ILE A 129 -24.10 96.62 18.40
N GLY A 130 -23.10 96.82 17.53
CA GLY A 130 -22.40 95.76 16.82
C GLY A 130 -21.51 94.87 17.68
N SER A 131 -21.07 95.29 18.88
CA SER A 131 -20.36 94.41 19.82
C SER A 131 -21.32 93.58 20.68
N ALA A 132 -22.45 94.14 21.10
CA ALA A 132 -23.48 93.43 21.86
C ALA A 132 -24.18 92.34 21.01
N LEU A 133 -24.63 92.68 19.80
CA LEU A 133 -25.23 91.72 18.87
C LEU A 133 -24.24 90.60 18.49
N ARG A 134 -22.97 90.94 18.28
CA ARG A 134 -21.90 89.98 18.01
C ARG A 134 -21.66 89.03 19.19
N THR A 135 -21.67 89.54 20.43
CA THR A 135 -21.52 88.71 21.63
C THR A 135 -22.69 87.74 21.81
N TYR A 136 -23.91 88.21 21.57
CA TYR A 136 -25.11 87.36 21.58
C TYR A 136 -25.04 86.28 20.47
N ALA A 137 -24.67 86.67 19.25
CA ALA A 137 -24.49 85.74 18.14
C ALA A 137 -23.42 84.68 18.42
N TYR A 138 -22.28 85.05 19.02
CA TYR A 138 -21.25 84.09 19.44
C TYR A 138 -21.78 83.10 20.49
N GLN A 139 -22.58 83.55 21.45
CA GLN A 139 -23.14 82.69 22.49
C GLN A 139 -24.22 81.73 21.95
N GLN A 140 -25.07 82.20 21.04
CA GLN A 140 -26.05 81.37 20.35
C GLN A 140 -25.36 80.32 19.47
N ALA A 141 -24.27 80.70 18.80
CA ALA A 141 -23.43 79.77 18.04
C ALA A 141 -22.78 78.70 18.94
N VAL A 142 -22.23 79.09 20.10
CA VAL A 142 -21.63 78.15 21.08
C VAL A 142 -22.67 77.19 21.64
N THR A 143 -23.85 77.67 22.02
CA THR A 143 -24.94 76.80 22.52
C THR A 143 -25.44 75.85 21.44
N SER A 144 -25.52 76.30 20.18
CA SER A 144 -25.89 75.45 19.06
C SER A 144 -24.83 74.38 18.80
N GLU A 145 -23.54 74.73 18.91
CA GLU A 145 -22.46 73.77 18.73
C GLU A 145 -22.41 72.76 19.88
N ASP A 146 -22.54 73.20 21.14
CA ASP A 146 -22.60 72.30 22.31
C ASP A 146 -23.78 71.31 22.18
N LYS A 147 -24.98 71.77 21.78
CA LYS A 147 -26.13 70.88 21.52
C LYS A 147 -25.84 69.85 20.43
N LYS A 148 -25.17 70.27 19.36
CA LYS A 148 -24.79 69.39 18.25
C LYS A 148 -23.79 68.33 18.70
N VAL A 149 -22.74 68.72 19.43
CA VAL A 149 -21.73 67.80 19.98
C VAL A 149 -22.39 66.80 20.95
N ILE A 150 -23.18 67.28 21.93
CA ILE A 150 -23.91 66.41 22.87
C ILE A 150 -24.78 65.40 22.13
N THR A 151 -25.55 65.85 21.13
CA THR A 151 -26.44 64.97 20.37
C THR A 151 -25.65 63.96 19.54
N GLN A 152 -24.55 64.38 18.91
CA GLN A 152 -23.69 63.50 18.13
C GLN A 152 -23.01 62.43 19.00
N THR A 153 -22.44 62.82 20.15
CA THR A 153 -21.81 61.90 21.10
C THR A 153 -22.84 60.92 21.69
N ALA A 154 -24.01 61.41 22.11
CA ALA A 154 -25.09 60.56 22.62
C ALA A 154 -25.63 59.57 21.56
N MET A 155 -25.77 60.00 20.30
CA MET A 155 -26.17 59.11 19.20
C MET A 155 -25.11 58.04 18.93
N LEU A 156 -23.83 58.39 18.99
CA LEU A 156 -22.72 57.44 18.81
C LEU A 156 -22.69 56.41 19.93
N VAL A 157 -22.83 56.83 21.20
CA VAL A 157 -22.91 55.92 22.36
C VAL A 157 -24.09 54.95 22.19
N LYS A 158 -25.28 55.45 21.85
CA LYS A 158 -26.47 54.62 21.59
C LYS A 158 -26.26 53.62 20.45
N GLU A 159 -25.65 54.06 19.35
CA GLU A 159 -25.34 53.17 18.22
C GLU A 159 -24.35 52.06 18.62
N LEU A 160 -23.36 52.37 19.46
CA LEU A 160 -22.43 51.39 20.00
C LEU A 160 -23.11 50.38 20.93
N GLU A 161 -24.03 50.82 21.80
CA GLU A 161 -24.84 49.95 22.65
C GLU A 161 -25.72 48.99 21.84
N ASP A 162 -26.40 49.48 20.80
CA ASP A 162 -27.25 48.65 19.94
C ASP A 162 -26.41 47.60 19.18
N LYS A 163 -25.23 47.99 18.70
CA LYS A 163 -24.26 47.06 18.08
C LYS A 163 -23.74 46.03 19.09
N LYS A 164 -23.47 46.42 20.34
CA LYS A 164 -23.07 45.52 21.43
C LYS A 164 -24.13 44.45 21.67
N LYS A 165 -25.40 44.85 21.89
CA LYS A 165 -26.54 43.92 22.10
C LYS A 165 -26.69 42.93 20.94
N LYS A 166 -26.51 43.38 19.71
CA LYS A 166 -26.56 42.51 18.52
C LYS A 166 -25.44 41.47 18.52
N LEU A 167 -24.21 41.87 18.87
CA LEU A 167 -23.06 40.98 18.97
C LEU A 167 -23.20 39.96 20.11
N GLU A 168 -23.74 40.36 21.27
CA GLU A 168 -24.03 39.45 22.38
C GLU A 168 -25.06 38.38 21.99
N LYS A 169 -26.11 38.76 21.28
CA LYS A 169 -27.12 37.83 20.75
C LYS A 169 -26.52 36.85 19.73
N GLU A 170 -25.66 37.33 18.84
CA GLU A 170 -24.93 36.49 17.88
C GLU A 170 -24.02 35.49 18.61
N LYS A 171 -23.24 35.95 19.60
CA LYS A 171 -22.38 35.09 20.43
C LYS A 171 -23.18 33.99 21.13
N GLY A 172 -24.30 34.35 21.78
CA GLY A 172 -25.16 33.38 22.47
C GLY A 172 -25.71 32.31 21.54
N THR A 173 -26.10 32.69 20.32
CA THR A 173 -26.61 31.74 19.30
C THR A 173 -25.50 30.77 18.85
N LEU A 174 -24.29 31.29 18.62
CA LEU A 174 -23.15 30.48 18.17
C LEU A 174 -22.72 29.44 19.22
N ILE A 175 -22.75 29.79 20.51
CA ILE A 175 -22.41 28.85 21.60
C ILE A 175 -23.39 27.67 21.62
N VAL A 176 -24.70 27.94 21.52
CA VAL A 176 -25.71 26.87 21.50
C VAL A 176 -25.55 25.96 20.28
N TRP A 177 -25.24 26.51 19.11
CA TRP A 177 -24.97 25.71 17.90
C TRP A 177 -23.68 24.88 18.03
N GLN A 178 -22.64 25.45 18.64
CA GLN A 178 -21.40 24.74 18.90
C GLN A 178 -21.65 23.52 19.81
N GLU A 179 -22.40 23.68 20.91
CA GLU A 179 -22.70 22.58 21.83
C GLU A 179 -23.51 21.43 21.20
N ASP A 180 -24.53 21.76 20.38
CA ASP A 180 -25.31 20.75 19.65
C ASP A 180 -24.44 20.01 18.61
N LEU A 181 -23.57 20.73 17.93
CA LEU A 181 -22.67 20.17 16.93
C LEU A 181 -21.59 19.27 17.58
N ASP A 182 -21.02 19.69 18.71
CA ASP A 182 -20.05 18.91 19.50
C ASP A 182 -20.65 17.57 19.96
N LYS A 183 -21.89 17.58 20.50
CA LYS A 183 -22.59 16.35 20.91
C LYS A 183 -22.77 15.35 19.76
N ARG A 184 -23.10 15.85 18.56
CA ARG A 184 -23.24 15.03 17.36
C ARG A 184 -21.90 14.50 16.88
N ALA A 185 -20.86 15.33 16.87
CA ALA A 185 -19.51 14.95 16.48
C ALA A 185 -18.97 13.80 17.34
N VAL A 186 -19.19 13.83 18.66
CA VAL A 186 -18.80 12.73 19.58
C VAL A 186 -19.41 11.38 19.17
N SER A 187 -20.69 11.38 18.80
CA SER A 187 -21.41 10.15 18.44
C SER A 187 -20.92 9.58 17.10
N VAL A 188 -20.72 10.45 16.11
CA VAL A 188 -20.18 10.05 14.80
C VAL A 188 -18.73 9.59 14.93
N ARG A 189 -17.91 10.26 15.75
CA ARG A 189 -16.52 9.87 16.03
C ARG A 189 -16.42 8.48 16.61
N LYS A 190 -17.30 8.12 17.55
CA LYS A 190 -17.37 6.77 18.13
C LYS A 190 -17.62 5.71 17.04
N LEU A 191 -18.63 5.91 16.20
CA LEU A 191 -18.97 4.99 15.11
C LEU A 191 -17.84 4.83 14.08
N VAL A 192 -17.20 5.93 13.69
CA VAL A 192 -16.05 5.89 12.76
C VAL A 192 -14.86 5.16 13.39
N GLY A 193 -14.63 5.34 14.70
CA GLY A 193 -13.60 4.64 15.46
C GLY A 193 -13.83 3.12 15.50
N GLU A 194 -15.05 2.69 15.84
CA GLU A 194 -15.44 1.27 15.86
C GLU A 194 -15.30 0.62 14.48
N ALA A 195 -15.75 1.30 13.41
CA ALA A 195 -15.59 0.83 12.04
C ALA A 195 -14.12 0.66 11.65
N THR A 196 -13.26 1.62 12.06
CA THR A 196 -11.81 1.58 11.78
C THR A 196 -11.12 0.42 12.50
N ALA A 197 -11.48 0.17 13.76
CA ALA A 197 -10.96 -0.96 14.52
C ALA A 197 -11.32 -2.30 13.85
N TYR A 198 -12.56 -2.43 13.37
CA TYR A 198 -12.99 -3.64 12.67
C TYR A 198 -12.33 -3.81 11.30
N GLN A 199 -12.15 -2.73 10.52
CA GLN A 199 -11.37 -2.76 9.28
C GLN A 199 -9.93 -3.23 9.50
N THR A 200 -9.31 -2.80 10.61
CA THR A 200 -7.97 -3.24 11.00
C THR A 200 -7.95 -4.74 11.31
N LYS A 201 -8.96 -5.24 12.02
CA LYS A 201 -9.12 -6.68 12.29
C LYS A 201 -9.28 -7.50 11.01
N LEU A 202 -10.13 -7.06 10.07
CA LEU A 202 -10.31 -7.71 8.77
C LEU A 202 -9.02 -7.73 7.96
N SER A 203 -8.27 -6.61 7.94
CA SER A 203 -6.98 -6.54 7.26
C SER A 203 -5.96 -7.53 7.85
N GLY A 204 -5.92 -7.68 9.18
CA GLY A 204 -5.08 -8.69 9.84
C GLY A 204 -5.49 -10.13 9.50
N ILE A 205 -6.79 -10.41 9.41
CA ILE A 205 -7.31 -11.73 8.99
C ILE A 205 -6.94 -12.03 7.54
N ILE A 206 -7.10 -11.06 6.63
CA ILE A 206 -6.70 -11.20 5.22
C ILE A 206 -5.21 -11.53 5.14
N ALA A 207 -4.36 -10.79 5.87
CA ALA A 207 -2.92 -11.06 5.90
C ALA A 207 -2.59 -12.48 6.40
N SER A 208 -3.27 -12.96 7.45
CA SER A 208 -3.11 -14.33 7.97
C SER A 208 -3.51 -15.39 6.94
N LEU A 209 -4.66 -15.22 6.27
CA LEU A 209 -5.14 -16.15 5.25
C LEU A 209 -4.24 -16.14 4.02
N THR A 210 -3.74 -14.97 3.61
CA THR A 210 -2.76 -14.86 2.52
C THR A 210 -1.44 -15.55 2.88
N ALA A 211 -0.96 -15.44 4.12
CA ALA A 211 0.23 -16.15 4.57
C ALA A 211 0.04 -17.68 4.56
N GLN A 212 -1.13 -18.18 4.98
CA GLN A 212 -1.47 -19.61 4.89
C GLN A 212 -1.60 -20.07 3.43
N GLN A 213 -2.19 -19.26 2.55
CA GLN A 213 -2.24 -19.56 1.12
C GLN A 213 -0.84 -19.70 0.51
N GLN A 214 0.08 -18.81 0.90
CA GLN A 214 1.48 -18.85 0.48
C GLN A 214 2.24 -20.03 1.09
N SER A 215 1.93 -20.47 2.31
CA SER A 215 2.55 -21.68 2.87
C SER A 215 2.10 -22.95 2.13
N PHE A 216 0.84 -23.03 1.71
CA PHE A 216 0.39 -24.12 0.83
C PHE A 216 1.08 -24.08 -0.54
N LEU A 217 1.32 -22.89 -1.10
CA LEU A 217 2.07 -22.73 -2.34
C LEU A 217 3.54 -23.12 -2.15
N ALA A 218 4.17 -22.67 -1.06
CA ALA A 218 5.54 -22.99 -0.71
C ALA A 218 5.73 -24.48 -0.43
N ALA A 219 4.77 -25.16 0.20
CA ALA A 219 4.80 -26.62 0.38
C ALA A 219 4.69 -27.37 -0.95
N LYS A 220 3.87 -26.88 -1.89
CA LYS A 220 3.81 -27.41 -3.27
C LYS A 220 5.10 -27.15 -4.05
N LEU A 221 5.72 -25.98 -3.88
CA LEU A 221 6.99 -25.62 -4.51
C LEU A 221 8.19 -26.34 -3.89
N ALA A 222 8.14 -26.68 -2.59
CA ALA A 222 9.17 -27.43 -1.88
C ALA A 222 9.30 -28.87 -2.38
N GLY A 223 8.23 -29.44 -2.97
CA GLY A 223 8.27 -30.75 -3.62
C GLY A 223 9.03 -30.79 -4.95
N LEU A 224 9.54 -29.65 -5.42
CA LEU A 224 10.10 -29.51 -6.77
C LEU A 224 11.62 -29.67 -6.83
N ASN A 225 12.31 -29.74 -5.68
CA ASN A 225 13.78 -29.80 -5.60
C ASN A 225 14.48 -28.77 -6.51
N LEU A 226 13.90 -27.58 -6.72
CA LEU A 226 14.45 -26.59 -7.67
C LEU A 226 15.76 -25.99 -7.15
N PRO A 227 16.75 -25.71 -8.02
CA PRO A 227 18.00 -25.11 -7.59
C PRO A 227 17.74 -23.71 -7.02
N THR A 228 17.95 -23.53 -5.71
CA THR A 228 17.91 -22.21 -5.06
C THR A 228 19.19 -21.42 -5.25
N SER A 229 20.22 -22.09 -5.73
CA SER A 229 21.59 -21.64 -5.63
C SER A 229 22.43 -22.16 -6.81
N LEU A 230 23.39 -21.36 -7.23
CA LEU A 230 24.14 -21.64 -8.44
C LEU A 230 25.31 -22.59 -8.15
N GLY A 231 25.09 -23.87 -8.50
CA GLY A 231 26.05 -24.96 -8.30
C GLY A 231 25.54 -26.11 -7.43
N ALA A 232 24.25 -26.11 -7.09
CA ALA A 232 23.69 -27.06 -6.16
C ALA A 232 22.66 -27.98 -6.84
N GLY A 233 23.11 -29.18 -7.21
CA GLY A 233 22.25 -30.33 -7.53
C GLY A 233 21.78 -30.46 -9.00
N PRO A 234 21.20 -31.63 -9.36
CA PRO A 234 21.02 -32.11 -10.73
C PRO A 234 19.65 -31.76 -11.36
N LEU A 235 19.03 -30.62 -10.99
CA LEU A 235 17.85 -30.16 -11.72
C LEU A 235 18.27 -29.28 -12.90
N PHE A 236 17.95 -29.78 -14.09
CA PHE A 236 18.30 -29.18 -15.36
C PHE A 236 17.21 -28.20 -15.76
N CYS A 237 17.56 -26.92 -15.81
CA CYS A 237 16.81 -26.00 -16.65
C CYS A 237 17.06 -26.41 -18.09
N THR A 238 16.07 -27.07 -18.69
CA THR A 238 16.17 -27.57 -20.06
C THR A 238 15.48 -26.60 -21.01
N ASP A 239 16.22 -26.20 -22.05
CA ASP A 239 15.63 -25.50 -23.18
C ASP A 239 14.94 -26.52 -24.10
N ASP A 240 13.71 -26.86 -23.75
CA ASP A 240 12.89 -27.84 -24.45
C ASP A 240 12.55 -27.44 -25.88
N ARG A 241 12.81 -26.18 -26.30
CA ARG A 241 12.63 -25.74 -27.69
C ARG A 241 13.47 -26.56 -28.65
N LYS A 242 14.60 -27.12 -28.20
CA LYS A 242 15.47 -27.98 -29.01
C LYS A 242 15.06 -29.45 -29.00
N LEU A 243 14.18 -29.86 -28.10
CA LEU A 243 13.75 -31.26 -27.94
C LEU A 243 12.52 -31.55 -28.80
N ASP A 244 12.51 -32.67 -29.54
CA ASP A 244 11.32 -33.12 -30.27
C ASP A 244 10.54 -34.15 -29.46
N PRO A 245 9.29 -33.87 -29.05
CA PRO A 245 8.49 -34.81 -28.28
C PRO A 245 7.87 -35.94 -29.13
N GLY A 246 8.03 -35.92 -30.46
CA GLY A 246 7.54 -36.98 -31.36
C GLY A 246 6.05 -36.91 -31.70
N PHE A 247 5.36 -35.82 -31.35
CA PHE A 247 3.96 -35.58 -31.70
C PHE A 247 3.72 -34.12 -32.08
N ARG A 248 2.67 -33.85 -32.87
CA ARG A 248 2.25 -32.51 -33.28
C ARG A 248 0.71 -32.39 -33.34
N PRO A 249 0.13 -31.20 -33.09
CA PRO A 249 0.81 -30.01 -32.57
C PRO A 249 1.28 -30.24 -31.12
N ALA A 250 2.38 -29.60 -30.74
CA ALA A 250 2.94 -29.69 -29.39
C ALA A 250 3.03 -28.31 -28.75
N PHE A 251 2.63 -28.22 -27.49
CA PHE A 251 2.62 -26.97 -26.72
C PHE A 251 3.46 -27.11 -25.45
N ALA A 252 4.24 -26.08 -25.10
CA ALA A 252 4.99 -26.07 -23.86
C ALA A 252 4.93 -24.68 -23.22
N PHE A 253 4.88 -24.67 -21.89
CA PHE A 253 4.75 -23.45 -21.10
C PHE A 253 6.09 -23.15 -20.43
N PHE A 254 6.75 -22.10 -20.91
CA PHE A 254 8.07 -21.71 -20.44
C PHE A 254 7.94 -20.61 -19.40
N THR A 255 8.56 -20.83 -18.25
CA THR A 255 8.61 -19.83 -17.17
C THR A 255 9.88 -18.99 -17.31
N PHE A 256 9.78 -17.71 -16.94
CA PHE A 256 10.96 -16.84 -16.79
C PHE A 256 11.47 -16.86 -15.36
N GLY A 257 12.70 -17.33 -15.12
CA GLY A 257 13.37 -17.33 -13.82
C GLY A 257 12.89 -18.39 -12.82
N ILE A 258 13.81 -18.82 -11.94
CA ILE A 258 13.61 -19.79 -10.85
C ILE A 258 14.68 -19.48 -9.78
N PRO A 259 14.37 -19.40 -8.47
CA PRO A 259 13.15 -19.78 -7.77
C PRO A 259 12.37 -18.58 -7.21
N HIS A 260 12.66 -18.12 -5.99
CA HIS A 260 11.80 -17.20 -5.24
C HIS A 260 11.88 -15.73 -5.69
N ARG A 261 12.98 -15.30 -6.35
CA ARG A 261 13.11 -13.96 -6.97
C ARG A 261 13.02 -12.80 -6.00
N VAL A 262 13.49 -13.02 -4.77
CA VAL A 262 13.48 -12.02 -3.70
C VAL A 262 14.93 -11.75 -3.31
N GLY A 263 15.32 -10.48 -3.35
CA GLY A 263 16.68 -10.06 -3.08
C GLY A 263 17.56 -10.17 -4.33
N MET A 264 18.80 -10.62 -4.16
CA MET A 264 19.81 -10.53 -5.22
C MET A 264 19.71 -11.69 -6.22
N ASN A 265 19.61 -11.34 -7.50
CA ASN A 265 19.71 -12.29 -8.60
C ASN A 265 21.19 -12.56 -8.92
N GLN A 266 21.66 -13.81 -8.84
CA GLN A 266 23.06 -14.15 -9.06
C GLN A 266 23.48 -13.94 -10.53
N TYR A 267 22.72 -14.48 -11.49
CA TYR A 267 22.99 -14.21 -12.91
C TYR A 267 22.72 -12.75 -13.28
N GLY A 268 21.81 -12.09 -12.59
CA GLY A 268 21.59 -10.65 -12.76
C GLY A 268 22.80 -9.83 -12.28
N ALA A 269 23.39 -10.18 -11.15
CA ALA A 269 24.63 -9.59 -10.65
C ALA A 269 25.80 -9.82 -11.62
N LEU A 270 25.89 -11.00 -12.25
CA LEU A 270 26.84 -11.26 -13.34
C LEU A 270 26.64 -10.29 -14.49
N GLY A 271 25.43 -10.19 -15.04
CA GLY A 271 25.14 -9.30 -16.17
C GLY A 271 25.37 -7.82 -15.84
N ARG A 272 25.04 -7.40 -14.62
CA ARG A 272 25.29 -6.03 -14.14
C ARG A 272 26.77 -5.73 -14.00
N ALA A 273 27.56 -6.65 -13.45
CA ALA A 273 29.01 -6.50 -13.35
C ALA A 273 29.67 -6.48 -14.74
N GLN A 274 29.19 -7.30 -15.68
CA GLN A 274 29.62 -7.26 -17.09
C GLN A 274 29.26 -5.93 -17.76
N ALA A 275 28.17 -5.29 -17.35
CA ALA A 275 27.80 -3.94 -17.75
C ALA A 275 28.59 -2.83 -17.01
N GLY A 276 29.59 -3.18 -16.20
CA GLY A 276 30.50 -2.24 -15.53
C GLY A 276 30.02 -1.70 -14.18
N GLN A 277 28.90 -2.20 -13.64
CA GLN A 277 28.40 -1.77 -12.33
C GLN A 277 29.29 -2.27 -11.19
N GLN A 278 29.52 -1.42 -10.19
CA GLN A 278 30.28 -1.81 -8.99
C GLN A 278 29.38 -2.61 -8.04
N TYR A 279 29.98 -3.38 -7.12
CA TYR A 279 29.22 -4.24 -6.21
C TYR A 279 28.16 -3.51 -5.37
N ARG A 280 28.43 -2.25 -5.00
CA ARG A 280 27.46 -1.41 -4.27
C ARG A 280 26.28 -1.01 -5.15
N ASP A 281 26.49 -0.73 -6.43
CA ASP A 281 25.42 -0.46 -7.39
C ASP A 281 24.56 -1.71 -7.61
N ILE A 282 25.21 -2.88 -7.70
CA ILE A 282 24.54 -4.18 -7.81
C ILE A 282 23.66 -4.42 -6.57
N LEU A 283 24.19 -4.26 -5.35
CA LEU A 283 23.40 -4.40 -4.12
C LEU A 283 22.24 -3.38 -4.08
N ASN A 284 22.48 -2.13 -4.45
CA ASN A 284 21.44 -1.10 -4.56
C ASN A 284 20.39 -1.41 -5.63
N ALA A 285 20.70 -2.24 -6.63
CA ALA A 285 19.72 -2.67 -7.62
C ALA A 285 18.72 -3.69 -7.04
N TYR A 286 19.13 -4.51 -6.07
CA TYR A 286 18.32 -5.61 -5.53
C TYR A 286 17.72 -5.34 -4.16
N PHE A 287 18.37 -4.50 -3.35
CA PHE A 287 17.93 -4.16 -2.00
C PHE A 287 17.53 -2.67 -1.92
N ALA A 288 16.73 -2.34 -0.90
CA ALA A 288 16.30 -0.99 -0.58
C ALA A 288 16.65 -0.64 0.86
N ASN A 289 16.59 0.65 1.23
CA ASN A 289 16.58 1.11 2.63
C ASN A 289 17.68 0.49 3.52
N PHE A 290 18.86 0.23 2.96
CA PHE A 290 19.98 -0.36 3.69
C PHE A 290 21.19 0.58 3.68
N SER A 291 21.99 0.50 4.72
CA SER A 291 23.36 1.02 4.77
C SER A 291 24.34 -0.15 4.80
N ILE A 292 25.58 0.09 4.38
CA ILE A 292 26.68 -0.85 4.61
C ILE A 292 27.41 -0.41 5.87
N GLU A 293 27.46 -1.31 6.85
CA GLU A 293 28.20 -1.14 8.11
C GLU A 293 29.34 -2.16 8.19
N LYS A 294 30.34 -1.87 9.03
CA LYS A 294 31.41 -2.81 9.35
C LYS A 294 31.09 -3.57 10.64
N ARG A 295 31.00 -4.90 10.56
CA ARG A 295 30.91 -5.82 11.70
C ARG A 295 32.01 -6.88 11.59
N GLU A 296 33.13 -6.61 12.24
CA GLU A 296 34.32 -7.46 12.23
C GLU A 296 34.35 -8.38 13.46
N GLY A 297 35.13 -9.47 13.40
CA GLY A 297 35.33 -10.38 14.53
C GLY A 297 34.12 -11.25 14.90
N MET A 298 33.06 -11.25 14.08
CA MET A 298 31.86 -12.05 14.31
C MET A 298 32.16 -13.55 14.17
N ARG A 299 31.51 -14.36 15.00
CA ARG A 299 31.58 -15.82 14.99
C ARG A 299 30.19 -16.41 14.82
N ILE A 300 30.08 -17.55 14.14
CA ILE A 300 28.82 -18.25 13.91
C ILE A 300 28.98 -19.76 14.14
N LYS A 301 27.87 -20.44 14.43
CA LYS A 301 27.81 -21.91 14.50
C LYS A 301 27.32 -22.46 13.17
N VAL A 302 28.07 -23.40 12.60
CA VAL A 302 27.79 -24.01 11.30
C VAL A 302 27.55 -25.51 11.47
N GLN A 303 26.41 -25.98 10.98
CA GLN A 303 25.99 -27.37 11.12
C GLN A 303 27.03 -28.32 10.55
N GLY A 304 27.57 -29.20 11.40
CA GLY A 304 28.60 -30.18 11.03
C GLY A 304 30.04 -29.65 11.01
N TYR A 305 30.27 -28.36 11.24
CA TYR A 305 31.60 -27.73 11.25
C TYR A 305 31.92 -27.01 12.58
N GLY A 306 30.92 -26.82 13.45
CA GLY A 306 31.11 -26.20 14.76
C GLY A 306 31.15 -24.67 14.68
N GLU A 307 31.77 -24.03 15.68
CA GLU A 307 31.86 -22.58 15.76
C GLU A 307 33.11 -22.06 15.03
N MET A 308 32.92 -21.08 14.13
CA MET A 308 34.02 -20.51 13.35
C MET A 308 33.85 -19.01 13.10
N GLY A 309 34.93 -18.36 12.64
CA GLY A 309 34.89 -16.96 12.22
C GLY A 309 33.99 -16.78 11.00
N LEU A 310 33.25 -15.67 10.96
CA LEU A 310 32.34 -15.38 9.84
C LEU A 310 33.08 -15.28 8.50
N GLU A 311 34.28 -14.69 8.49
CA GLU A 311 35.07 -14.59 7.26
C GLU A 311 35.60 -15.96 6.80
N ASP A 312 35.97 -16.85 7.73
CA ASP A 312 36.37 -18.22 7.41
C ASP A 312 35.20 -19.03 6.82
N TYR A 313 33.99 -18.81 7.34
CA TYR A 313 32.77 -19.38 6.77
C TYR A 313 32.53 -18.87 5.34
N LEU A 314 32.72 -17.58 5.08
CA LEU A 314 32.51 -17.02 3.73
C LEU A 314 33.50 -17.58 2.70
N LEU A 315 34.74 -17.92 3.09
CA LEU A 315 35.72 -18.54 2.18
C LEU A 315 35.25 -19.90 1.63
N GLY A 316 34.40 -20.61 2.36
CA GLY A 316 33.87 -21.94 1.99
C GLY A 316 32.50 -21.92 1.29
N ILE A 317 31.94 -20.73 1.00
CA ILE A 317 30.69 -20.58 0.26
C ILE A 317 30.88 -20.95 -1.22
N TYR A 318 30.00 -21.81 -1.72
CA TYR A 318 30.11 -22.39 -3.07
C TYR A 318 28.90 -22.08 -3.96
N GLU A 319 28.44 -20.82 -3.92
CA GLU A 319 27.19 -20.38 -4.56
C GLU A 319 27.35 -19.70 -5.91
N MET A 320 28.54 -19.21 -6.27
CA MET A 320 28.83 -18.58 -7.57
C MET A 320 30.20 -19.05 -8.07
N PRO A 321 30.46 -19.19 -9.38
CA PRO A 321 31.72 -19.68 -9.91
C PRO A 321 32.83 -18.66 -9.62
N GLY A 322 34.03 -19.14 -9.33
CA GLY A 322 35.13 -18.28 -8.90
C GLY A 322 35.67 -17.39 -10.02
N GLU A 323 35.40 -17.74 -11.27
CA GLU A 323 35.80 -17.00 -12.47
C GLU A 323 34.90 -15.82 -12.83
N TRP A 324 33.76 -15.65 -12.14
CA TRP A 324 32.87 -14.53 -12.40
C TRP A 324 33.50 -13.18 -12.03
N PRO A 325 33.03 -12.06 -12.63
CA PRO A 325 33.56 -10.74 -12.37
C PRO A 325 33.61 -10.40 -10.88
N ILE A 326 34.71 -9.80 -10.44
CA ILE A 326 34.97 -9.54 -9.01
C ILE A 326 33.87 -8.73 -8.35
N GLU A 327 33.25 -7.79 -9.06
CA GLU A 327 32.15 -6.96 -8.53
C GLU A 327 30.87 -7.76 -8.26
N ALA A 328 30.57 -8.79 -9.08
CA ALA A 328 29.47 -9.71 -8.81
C ALA A 328 29.77 -10.57 -7.56
N LEU A 329 31.01 -11.05 -7.44
CA LEU A 329 31.45 -11.84 -6.28
C LEU A 329 31.40 -11.02 -4.99
N LYS A 330 31.87 -9.77 -5.00
CA LYS A 330 31.78 -8.86 -3.85
C LYS A 330 30.33 -8.63 -3.42
N ALA A 331 29.41 -8.43 -4.36
CA ALA A 331 27.99 -8.25 -4.05
C ALA A 331 27.42 -9.50 -3.36
N GLN A 332 27.73 -10.70 -3.89
CA GLN A 332 27.34 -11.97 -3.27
C GLN A 332 27.93 -12.16 -1.89
N VAL A 333 29.20 -11.83 -1.69
CA VAL A 333 29.85 -11.97 -0.38
C VAL A 333 29.16 -11.10 0.67
N VAL A 334 28.87 -9.83 0.35
CA VAL A 334 28.16 -8.93 1.27
C VAL A 334 26.73 -9.41 1.56
N ALA A 335 26.01 -9.88 0.53
CA ALA A 335 24.69 -10.49 0.71
C ALA A 335 24.74 -11.75 1.59
N ALA A 336 25.71 -12.64 1.33
CA ALA A 336 25.93 -13.88 2.08
C ALA A 336 26.32 -13.61 3.53
N ARG A 337 27.20 -12.63 3.79
CA ARG A 337 27.60 -12.20 5.14
C ARG A 337 26.40 -11.70 5.94
N SER A 338 25.59 -10.86 5.31
CA SER A 338 24.37 -10.29 5.91
C SER A 338 23.34 -11.38 6.20
N TYR A 339 23.13 -12.31 5.25
CA TYR A 339 22.27 -13.47 5.45
C TYR A 339 22.71 -14.33 6.64
N ALA A 340 23.98 -14.71 6.71
CA ALA A 340 24.49 -15.58 7.76
C ALA A 340 24.30 -14.96 9.15
N LEU A 341 24.61 -13.67 9.30
CA LEU A 341 24.41 -12.95 10.56
C LEU A 341 22.93 -12.80 10.93
N SER A 342 22.07 -12.45 9.97
CA SER A 342 20.63 -12.33 10.21
C SER A 342 20.01 -13.69 10.58
N TYR A 343 20.38 -14.76 9.87
CA TYR A 343 19.90 -16.12 10.10
C TYR A 343 20.30 -16.65 11.48
N THR A 344 21.57 -16.45 11.84
CA THR A 344 22.11 -16.93 13.11
C THR A 344 21.76 -16.03 14.30
N ASN A 345 21.01 -14.94 14.09
CA ASN A 345 20.80 -13.90 15.09
C ASN A 345 22.14 -13.44 15.71
N ASN A 346 23.06 -13.01 14.85
CA ASN A 346 24.42 -12.59 15.20
C ASN A 346 25.25 -13.69 15.90
N GLY A 347 25.11 -14.94 15.46
CA GLY A 347 25.89 -16.08 15.97
C GLY A 347 25.25 -16.87 17.12
N ALA A 348 24.07 -16.47 17.61
CA ALA A 348 23.35 -17.18 18.66
C ALA A 348 22.85 -18.58 18.20
N ASN A 349 22.38 -18.66 16.95
CA ASN A 349 21.82 -19.87 16.34
C ASN A 349 22.81 -20.51 15.36
N GLU A 350 22.55 -21.78 15.03
CA GLU A 350 23.30 -22.55 14.03
C GLU A 350 22.72 -22.36 12.63
N ILE A 351 23.59 -22.26 11.60
CA ILE A 351 23.21 -22.22 10.18
C ILE A 351 23.43 -23.57 9.51
N CYS A 352 22.49 -23.98 8.64
CA CYS A 352 22.61 -25.19 7.84
C CYS A 352 23.55 -25.00 6.63
N THR A 353 24.13 -26.09 6.13
CA THR A 353 25.14 -26.06 5.04
C THR A 353 24.58 -26.46 3.67
N THR A 354 23.26 -26.62 3.59
CA THR A 354 22.55 -27.03 2.37
C THR A 354 21.94 -25.84 1.65
N GLN A 355 21.39 -26.11 0.47
CA GLN A 355 20.63 -25.17 -0.37
C GLN A 355 19.47 -24.46 0.34
N ALA A 356 18.99 -25.01 1.47
CA ALA A 356 17.97 -24.38 2.28
C ALA A 356 18.48 -23.12 3.02
N CYS A 357 19.80 -23.03 3.25
CA CYS A 357 20.46 -21.88 3.84
C CYS A 357 21.46 -21.29 2.84
N GLN A 358 22.69 -21.78 2.87
CA GLN A 358 23.75 -21.43 1.94
C GLN A 358 24.61 -22.66 1.70
N VAL A 359 25.00 -22.89 0.46
CA VAL A 359 25.85 -24.03 0.11
C VAL A 359 27.27 -23.79 0.61
N TYR A 360 27.60 -24.46 1.72
CA TYR A 360 28.91 -24.39 2.36
C TYR A 360 29.61 -25.74 2.25
N LYS A 361 30.84 -25.73 1.70
CA LYS A 361 31.64 -26.95 1.47
C LYS A 361 32.87 -27.07 2.37
N GLY A 362 33.04 -26.15 3.33
CA GLY A 362 34.27 -26.09 4.12
C GLY A 362 35.45 -25.54 3.34
N GLY A 363 36.54 -25.27 4.08
CA GLY A 363 37.81 -24.83 3.51
C GLY A 363 37.76 -23.45 2.84
N ASN A 364 38.70 -23.21 1.94
CA ASN A 364 38.82 -21.97 1.19
C ASN A 364 38.72 -22.27 -0.31
N LYS A 365 37.74 -21.66 -0.97
CA LYS A 365 37.54 -21.77 -2.42
C LYS A 365 38.67 -21.15 -3.26
N GLY A 366 39.37 -20.14 -2.73
CA GLY A 366 40.48 -19.46 -3.38
C GLY A 366 40.07 -18.54 -4.55
N GLY A 367 41.08 -18.03 -5.26
CA GLY A 367 40.91 -17.23 -6.49
C GLY A 367 40.22 -15.87 -6.26
N ASN A 368 39.38 -15.46 -7.20
CA ASN A 368 38.66 -14.19 -7.09
C ASN A 368 37.63 -14.21 -5.96
N TRP A 369 37.13 -15.39 -5.56
CA TRP A 369 36.21 -15.51 -4.43
C TRP A 369 36.89 -15.07 -3.13
N GLU A 370 38.07 -15.60 -2.84
CA GLU A 370 38.87 -15.19 -1.68
C GLU A 370 39.20 -13.69 -1.74
N SER A 371 39.57 -13.18 -2.92
CA SER A 371 39.79 -11.75 -3.12
C SER A 371 38.55 -10.91 -2.79
N ALA A 372 37.35 -11.38 -3.17
CA ALA A 372 36.09 -10.70 -2.86
C ALA A 372 35.75 -10.75 -1.37
N VAL A 373 35.98 -11.89 -0.69
CA VAL A 373 35.84 -12.02 0.76
C VAL A 373 36.71 -11.00 1.47
N ARG A 374 38.01 -10.98 1.16
CA ARG A 374 38.98 -10.07 1.77
C ARG A 374 38.68 -8.61 1.46
N ALA A 375 38.31 -8.28 0.22
CA ALA A 375 38.02 -6.90 -0.19
C ALA A 375 36.77 -6.30 0.47
N THR A 376 35.84 -7.14 0.94
CA THR A 376 34.58 -6.71 1.59
C THR A 376 34.53 -7.10 3.06
N THR A 377 35.70 -7.33 3.68
CA THR A 377 35.80 -7.79 5.08
C THR A 377 34.94 -6.95 6.01
N GLY A 378 34.07 -7.61 6.78
CA GLY A 378 33.17 -6.98 7.73
C GLY A 378 32.01 -6.20 7.13
N GLU A 379 31.91 -6.01 5.81
CA GLU A 379 30.82 -5.25 5.20
C GLU A 379 29.50 -6.03 5.25
N VAL A 380 28.51 -5.46 5.94
CA VAL A 380 27.17 -6.03 6.14
C VAL A 380 26.09 -5.02 5.80
N MET A 381 24.98 -5.48 5.23
CA MET A 381 23.81 -4.66 4.98
C MET A 381 22.97 -4.54 6.26
N VAL A 382 22.62 -3.32 6.64
CA VAL A 382 21.83 -3.01 7.85
C VAL A 382 20.66 -2.12 7.49
N SER A 383 19.48 -2.42 8.03
CA SER A 383 18.25 -1.65 7.84
C SER A 383 17.50 -1.54 9.16
N GLY A 384 17.17 -0.32 9.59
CA GLY A 384 16.48 -0.11 10.86
C GLY A 384 17.24 -0.59 12.10
N GLY A 385 18.58 -0.65 12.03
CA GLY A 385 19.45 -1.16 13.11
C GLY A 385 19.64 -2.69 13.10
N GLU A 386 18.89 -3.42 12.29
CA GLU A 386 18.98 -4.88 12.16
C GLU A 386 19.76 -5.28 10.92
N THR A 387 20.50 -6.40 10.99
CA THR A 387 21.18 -6.96 9.82
C THR A 387 20.15 -7.47 8.81
N VAL A 388 20.26 -6.98 7.58
CA VAL A 388 19.42 -7.38 6.46
C VAL A 388 19.60 -8.86 6.21
N LYS A 389 18.47 -9.59 6.12
CA LYS A 389 18.48 -10.95 5.59
C LYS A 389 18.70 -10.88 4.08
N GLY A 390 19.97 -10.97 3.67
CA GLY A 390 20.41 -10.84 2.28
C GLY A 390 20.02 -12.05 1.43
N TRP A 391 18.73 -12.21 1.15
CA TRP A 391 18.23 -13.26 0.26
C TRP A 391 18.82 -13.13 -1.14
N TYR A 392 19.11 -14.26 -1.77
CA TYR A 392 19.58 -14.32 -3.15
C TYR A 392 19.11 -15.61 -3.80
N SER A 393 18.96 -15.57 -5.13
CA SER A 393 18.53 -16.69 -5.97
C SER A 393 19.35 -16.77 -7.25
N SER A 394 19.43 -17.96 -7.85
CA SER A 394 20.14 -18.16 -9.11
C SER A 394 19.64 -17.23 -10.22
N THR A 395 18.32 -17.20 -10.50
CA THR A 395 17.77 -16.53 -11.68
C THR A 395 16.36 -16.02 -11.46
N ASP A 396 16.09 -14.77 -11.80
CA ASP A 396 14.81 -14.14 -11.46
C ASP A 396 13.92 -13.90 -12.70
N GLY A 397 14.47 -14.07 -13.91
CA GLY A 397 13.74 -13.93 -15.16
C GLY A 397 13.53 -12.47 -15.56
N GLY A 398 14.48 -11.60 -15.19
CA GLY A 398 14.42 -10.16 -15.41
C GLY A 398 13.52 -9.38 -14.44
N TYR A 399 12.94 -10.02 -13.42
CA TYR A 399 12.08 -9.35 -12.43
C TYR A 399 12.29 -9.88 -11.02
N THR A 400 12.56 -8.97 -10.09
CA THR A 400 12.61 -9.24 -8.65
C THR A 400 11.32 -8.78 -7.98
N PHE A 401 10.95 -9.45 -6.89
CA PHE A 401 9.73 -9.22 -6.11
C PHE A 401 10.07 -8.86 -4.66
N SER A 402 9.13 -8.19 -3.98
CA SER A 402 9.29 -7.98 -2.53
C SER A 402 9.01 -9.27 -1.76
N SER A 403 9.48 -9.35 -0.51
CA SER A 403 9.13 -10.49 0.36
C SER A 403 7.62 -10.52 0.66
N GLY A 404 6.93 -9.37 0.62
CA GLY A 404 5.48 -9.30 0.74
C GLY A 404 4.76 -10.00 -0.42
N ASP A 405 5.29 -9.89 -1.63
CA ASP A 405 4.71 -10.51 -2.82
C ASP A 405 4.78 -12.04 -2.80
N VAL A 406 5.88 -12.57 -2.27
CA VAL A 406 6.21 -14.01 -2.34
C VAL A 406 5.86 -14.75 -1.05
N TRP A 407 6.07 -14.12 0.11
CA TRP A 407 5.90 -14.76 1.42
C TRP A 407 4.85 -14.08 2.32
N GLY A 408 4.17 -13.03 1.84
CA GLY A 408 3.11 -12.35 2.59
C GLY A 408 3.58 -11.46 3.73
N SER A 409 4.89 -11.39 4.01
CA SER A 409 5.50 -10.51 5.01
C SER A 409 6.50 -9.59 4.34
N ASP A 410 6.20 -8.28 4.35
CA ASP A 410 7.05 -7.30 3.70
C ASP A 410 8.25 -6.92 4.57
N LYS A 411 9.41 -6.85 3.92
CA LYS A 411 10.66 -6.38 4.51
C LYS A 411 11.07 -5.13 3.77
N SER A 412 11.32 -4.06 4.52
CA SER A 412 11.65 -2.72 3.99
C SER A 412 12.85 -2.71 3.05
N TRP A 413 13.73 -3.71 3.15
CA TRP A 413 14.92 -3.85 2.30
C TRP A 413 14.72 -4.69 1.05
N THR A 414 13.55 -5.30 0.85
CA THR A 414 13.20 -5.95 -0.41
C THR A 414 12.43 -4.98 -1.29
N LYS A 415 12.56 -5.12 -2.61
CA LYS A 415 11.82 -4.27 -3.55
C LYS A 415 11.50 -5.04 -4.82
N ARG A 416 10.46 -4.57 -5.52
CA ARG A 416 10.22 -4.93 -6.92
C ARG A 416 11.20 -4.19 -7.80
N THR A 417 11.85 -4.88 -8.72
CA THR A 417 12.72 -4.25 -9.72
C THR A 417 12.68 -5.03 -11.02
N ARG A 418 12.56 -4.30 -12.14
CA ARG A 418 12.82 -4.82 -13.48
C ARG A 418 14.33 -4.83 -13.69
N ASP A 419 14.90 -6.02 -13.79
CA ASP A 419 16.34 -6.28 -13.82
C ASP A 419 16.87 -6.31 -15.26
N THR A 420 16.69 -5.19 -15.98
CA THR A 420 16.97 -5.09 -17.42
C THR A 420 17.77 -3.83 -17.76
N ASN A 421 18.52 -3.89 -18.86
CA ASN A 421 19.15 -2.72 -19.47
C ASN A 421 18.14 -1.96 -20.35
N GLY A 422 17.29 -1.15 -19.71
CA GLY A 422 16.26 -0.34 -20.36
C GLY A 422 14.86 -0.98 -20.36
N ASP A 423 13.94 -0.35 -21.07
CA ASP A 423 12.52 -0.75 -21.09
C ASP A 423 12.26 -2.03 -21.89
N VAL A 424 11.25 -2.77 -21.43
CA VAL A 424 10.78 -4.04 -22.00
C VAL A 424 9.31 -3.91 -22.38
N GLY A 425 9.00 -4.13 -23.66
CA GLY A 425 7.64 -4.15 -24.18
C GLY A 425 7.23 -5.49 -24.82
N SER A 426 8.16 -6.45 -24.89
CA SER A 426 7.95 -7.75 -25.53
C SER A 426 8.83 -8.84 -24.89
N PHE A 427 8.51 -10.11 -25.14
CA PHE A 427 9.38 -11.23 -24.73
C PHE A 427 10.77 -11.15 -25.41
N SER A 428 10.84 -10.64 -26.65
CA SER A 428 12.10 -10.44 -27.36
C SER A 428 12.97 -9.37 -26.68
N ASP A 429 12.36 -8.26 -26.24
CA ASP A 429 13.06 -7.27 -25.42
C ASP A 429 13.57 -7.88 -24.13
N LEU A 430 12.75 -8.70 -23.45
CA LEU A 430 13.14 -9.32 -22.19
C LEU A 430 14.33 -10.27 -22.37
N LEU A 431 14.27 -11.14 -23.38
CA LEU A 431 15.34 -12.09 -23.74
C LEU A 431 16.63 -11.38 -24.15
N SER A 432 16.54 -10.16 -24.68
CA SER A 432 17.71 -9.40 -25.13
C SER A 432 18.23 -8.40 -24.09
N LYS A 433 17.42 -7.93 -23.14
CA LYS A 433 17.82 -6.82 -22.23
C LYS A 433 17.96 -7.24 -20.77
N ALA A 434 17.41 -8.39 -20.36
CA ALA A 434 17.55 -8.84 -18.97
C ALA A 434 19.02 -9.11 -18.61
N TYR A 435 19.43 -8.71 -17.41
CA TYR A 435 20.81 -8.95 -16.96
C TYR A 435 21.10 -10.43 -16.71
N ASP A 436 20.07 -11.24 -16.44
CA ASP A 436 20.18 -12.68 -16.21
C ASP A 436 19.82 -13.54 -17.44
N ARG A 437 19.72 -12.95 -18.63
CA ARG A 437 19.34 -13.63 -19.89
C ARG A 437 20.21 -14.83 -20.24
N ASP A 438 21.48 -14.82 -19.82
CA ASP A 438 22.45 -15.87 -20.10
C ASP A 438 22.33 -17.05 -19.12
N SER A 439 21.41 -16.97 -18.14
CA SER A 439 21.10 -18.09 -17.27
C SER A 439 20.46 -19.25 -18.05
N PRO A 440 20.90 -20.50 -17.84
CA PRO A 440 20.21 -21.68 -18.35
C PRO A 440 18.75 -21.78 -17.87
N CYS A 441 18.43 -21.15 -16.74
CA CYS A 441 17.11 -21.11 -16.12
C CYS A 441 16.31 -19.86 -16.48
N PHE A 442 16.84 -18.99 -17.35
CA PHE A 442 16.19 -17.74 -17.68
C PHE A 442 14.84 -17.98 -18.34
N TYR A 443 14.76 -18.92 -19.28
CA TYR A 443 13.56 -19.26 -20.03
C TYR A 443 13.50 -20.79 -20.19
N ALA A 444 12.77 -21.45 -19.30
CA ALA A 444 12.76 -22.91 -19.23
C ALA A 444 11.36 -23.46 -18.96
N ALA A 445 11.01 -24.54 -19.66
CA ALA A 445 9.86 -25.36 -19.31
C ALA A 445 10.19 -26.23 -18.09
N GLN A 446 9.24 -26.41 -17.18
CA GLN A 446 9.47 -27.12 -15.92
C GLN A 446 8.79 -28.48 -15.94
N GLY A 447 9.50 -29.49 -15.44
CA GLY A 447 9.08 -30.89 -15.48
C GLY A 447 9.45 -31.56 -16.79
N TRP A 448 9.33 -32.89 -16.84
CA TRP A 448 9.60 -33.65 -18.05
C TRP A 448 8.91 -35.01 -18.00
N ARG A 449 8.78 -35.64 -19.17
CA ARG A 449 8.28 -37.00 -19.35
C ARG A 449 9.28 -37.85 -20.13
N SER A 450 9.61 -39.02 -19.61
CA SER A 450 10.60 -39.95 -20.21
C SER A 450 10.25 -40.32 -21.64
N GLU A 451 8.97 -40.54 -21.89
CA GLU A 451 8.37 -41.01 -23.12
C GLU A 451 8.34 -39.96 -24.23
N PHE A 452 8.57 -38.68 -23.91
CA PHE A 452 8.55 -37.56 -24.87
C PHE A 452 9.89 -36.83 -24.92
N GLY A 453 10.98 -37.59 -25.05
CA GLY A 453 12.32 -37.02 -25.21
C GLY A 453 12.81 -36.25 -23.99
N LYS A 454 12.31 -36.57 -22.78
CA LYS A 454 12.56 -35.84 -21.53
C LYS A 454 12.17 -34.36 -21.64
N SER A 455 10.98 -34.09 -22.18
CA SER A 455 10.45 -32.74 -22.34
C SER A 455 9.14 -32.51 -21.61
N ALA A 456 8.78 -31.23 -21.45
CA ALA A 456 7.54 -30.71 -20.91
C ALA A 456 6.48 -30.42 -22.00
N TRP A 457 6.70 -30.87 -23.24
CA TRP A 457 5.73 -30.70 -24.32
C TRP A 457 4.43 -31.46 -24.02
N LEU A 458 3.29 -30.83 -24.31
CA LEU A 458 1.93 -31.33 -24.13
C LEU A 458 1.24 -31.49 -25.48
N LYS A 459 0.43 -32.55 -25.60
CA LYS A 459 -0.42 -32.79 -26.76
C LYS A 459 -1.61 -31.83 -26.80
N SER A 460 -2.18 -31.66 -27.98
CA SER A 460 -3.42 -30.90 -28.20
C SER A 460 -4.53 -31.28 -27.22
N GLU A 461 -4.81 -32.58 -27.05
CA GLU A 461 -5.85 -33.05 -26.12
C GLU A 461 -5.53 -32.84 -24.63
N GLU A 462 -4.25 -32.70 -24.26
CA GLU A 462 -3.85 -32.43 -22.87
C GLU A 462 -4.08 -30.96 -22.52
N VAL A 463 -3.76 -30.06 -23.45
CA VAL A 463 -4.07 -28.64 -23.30
C VAL A 463 -5.58 -28.39 -23.34
N ALA A 464 -6.31 -29.12 -24.18
CA ALA A 464 -7.77 -29.09 -24.23
C ALA A 464 -8.39 -29.46 -22.87
N ASP A 465 -7.88 -30.51 -22.22
CA ASP A 465 -8.34 -30.94 -20.91
C ASP A 465 -8.10 -29.87 -19.82
N ILE A 466 -6.95 -29.18 -19.85
CA ILE A 466 -6.67 -28.07 -18.93
C ILE A 466 -7.67 -26.93 -19.15
N ALA A 467 -7.93 -26.54 -20.40
CA ALA A 467 -8.93 -25.50 -20.71
C ALA A 467 -10.34 -25.90 -20.25
N ASN A 468 -10.73 -27.16 -20.49
CA ASN A 468 -12.02 -27.70 -20.07
C ASN A 468 -12.17 -27.72 -18.54
N VAL A 469 -11.12 -28.09 -17.80
CA VAL A 469 -11.11 -28.04 -16.34
C VAL A 469 -11.35 -26.62 -15.81
N ILE A 470 -10.74 -25.61 -16.44
CA ILE A 470 -10.97 -24.21 -16.07
C ILE A 470 -12.43 -23.80 -16.35
N LEU A 471 -12.95 -24.14 -17.54
CA LEU A 471 -14.34 -23.87 -17.89
C LEU A 471 -15.33 -24.52 -16.93
N LEU A 472 -15.09 -25.79 -16.58
CA LEU A 472 -15.97 -26.56 -15.69
C LEU A 472 -15.95 -25.96 -14.30
N SER A 473 -14.77 -25.63 -13.77
CA SER A 473 -14.69 -25.02 -12.45
C SER A 473 -15.33 -23.63 -12.39
N LYS A 474 -15.37 -22.88 -13.50
CA LYS A 474 -16.08 -21.59 -13.56
C LYS A 474 -17.59 -21.78 -13.56
N ALA A 475 -18.05 -22.80 -14.26
CA ALA A 475 -19.48 -23.13 -14.33
C ALA A 475 -19.99 -23.70 -13.00
N ASP A 476 -19.16 -24.49 -12.31
CA ASP A 476 -19.49 -25.14 -11.06
C ASP A 476 -18.23 -25.33 -10.19
N SER A 477 -18.08 -24.49 -9.18
CA SER A 477 -16.94 -24.54 -8.25
C SER A 477 -16.91 -25.81 -7.40
N GLY A 478 -18.06 -26.51 -7.22
CA GLY A 478 -18.14 -27.76 -6.47
C GLY A 478 -17.38 -28.91 -7.13
N THR A 479 -17.07 -28.80 -8.43
CA THR A 479 -16.35 -29.84 -9.18
C THR A 479 -14.85 -29.86 -8.92
N ARG A 480 -14.27 -28.79 -8.33
CA ARG A 480 -12.81 -28.61 -8.17
C ARG A 480 -12.13 -29.76 -7.45
N GLU A 481 -12.81 -30.40 -6.50
CA GLU A 481 -12.27 -31.54 -5.75
C GLU A 481 -11.93 -32.77 -6.63
N HIS A 482 -12.44 -32.78 -7.86
CA HIS A 482 -12.25 -33.85 -8.83
C HIS A 482 -11.26 -33.51 -9.96
N LEU A 483 -10.76 -32.27 -10.05
CA LEU A 483 -10.03 -31.76 -11.23
C LEU A 483 -8.50 -31.82 -11.10
N TYR A 484 -7.99 -32.69 -10.22
CA TYR A 484 -6.55 -32.90 -10.01
C TYR A 484 -5.89 -33.68 -11.15
N GLN A 485 -4.55 -33.76 -11.11
CA GLN A 485 -3.74 -34.57 -12.03
C GLN A 485 -4.19 -36.04 -11.98
N GLN A 486 -4.28 -36.69 -13.15
CA GLN A 486 -4.77 -38.08 -13.25
C GLN A 486 -3.70 -39.12 -12.87
N ASP A 487 -2.42 -38.73 -12.93
CA ASP A 487 -1.27 -39.58 -12.67
C ASP A 487 -0.81 -39.56 -11.21
N LYS A 488 -1.52 -38.83 -10.34
CA LYS A 488 -1.24 -38.77 -8.89
C LYS A 488 -2.49 -39.03 -8.06
N PRO A 489 -2.34 -39.56 -6.83
CA PRO A 489 -3.45 -39.69 -5.89
C PRO A 489 -4.13 -38.34 -5.63
N ASN A 490 -5.47 -38.34 -5.59
CA ASN A 490 -6.23 -37.15 -5.23
C ASN A 490 -5.93 -36.75 -3.77
N PRO A 491 -5.50 -35.51 -3.50
CA PRO A 491 -5.18 -35.08 -2.13
C PRO A 491 -6.37 -35.15 -1.16
N GLY A 492 -7.60 -35.00 -1.66
CA GLY A 492 -8.83 -35.09 -0.86
C GLY A 492 -9.38 -36.51 -0.72
N GLY A 493 -8.69 -37.54 -1.25
CA GLY A 493 -9.17 -38.92 -1.25
C GLY A 493 -10.43 -39.12 -2.12
N LYS A 494 -10.78 -38.15 -2.95
CA LYS A 494 -11.93 -38.18 -3.86
C LYS A 494 -11.54 -38.84 -5.19
N GLU A 495 -12.55 -39.24 -5.95
CA GLU A 495 -12.35 -39.68 -7.34
C GLU A 495 -11.80 -38.52 -8.17
N THR A 496 -10.68 -38.72 -8.89
CA THR A 496 -10.22 -37.75 -9.89
C THR A 496 -10.93 -38.01 -11.21
N TRP A 497 -11.54 -36.98 -11.81
CA TRP A 497 -12.27 -37.12 -13.07
C TRP A 497 -11.32 -37.15 -14.27
N GLY A 498 -11.48 -38.17 -15.11
CA GLY A 498 -10.81 -38.26 -16.40
C GLY A 498 -11.36 -37.26 -17.43
N ARG A 499 -10.67 -37.15 -18.58
CA ARG A 499 -11.01 -36.16 -19.62
C ARG A 499 -12.44 -36.31 -20.12
N ASP A 500 -12.91 -37.54 -20.31
CA ASP A 500 -14.25 -37.80 -20.83
C ASP A 500 -15.34 -37.37 -19.86
N LYS A 501 -15.17 -37.66 -18.56
CA LYS A 501 -16.09 -37.21 -17.51
C LYS A 501 -16.15 -35.68 -17.42
N VAL A 502 -15.01 -34.99 -17.50
CA VAL A 502 -14.97 -33.51 -17.54
C VAL A 502 -15.76 -32.98 -18.75
N LYS A 503 -15.61 -33.59 -19.93
CA LYS A 503 -16.36 -33.21 -21.14
C LYS A 503 -17.87 -33.44 -20.98
N ASP A 504 -18.27 -34.55 -20.36
CA ASP A 504 -19.68 -34.86 -20.12
C ASP A 504 -20.33 -33.88 -19.12
N GLU A 505 -19.61 -33.51 -18.06
CA GLU A 505 -20.05 -32.50 -17.09
C GLU A 505 -20.16 -31.09 -17.70
N LEU A 506 -19.32 -30.76 -18.68
CA LEU A 506 -19.46 -29.52 -19.46
C LEU A 506 -20.70 -29.55 -20.34
N ARG A 507 -20.93 -30.67 -21.06
CA ARG A 507 -22.10 -30.84 -21.93
C ARG A 507 -23.41 -30.80 -21.13
N SER A 508 -23.45 -31.40 -19.95
CA SER A 508 -24.64 -31.35 -19.07
C SER A 508 -24.98 -29.92 -18.61
N ARG A 509 -24.00 -29.02 -18.62
CA ARG A 509 -24.13 -27.59 -18.32
C ARG A 509 -24.26 -26.72 -19.58
N ASN A 510 -24.50 -27.33 -20.74
CA ASN A 510 -24.65 -26.65 -22.03
C ASN A 510 -23.41 -25.83 -22.45
N ILE A 511 -22.22 -26.30 -22.05
CA ILE A 511 -20.92 -25.75 -22.45
C ILE A 511 -20.25 -26.71 -23.42
N THR A 512 -19.83 -26.21 -24.58
CA THR A 512 -19.11 -27.01 -25.58
C THR A 512 -17.67 -27.25 -25.11
N PRO A 513 -17.25 -28.50 -24.85
CA PRO A 513 -15.88 -28.78 -24.47
C PRO A 513 -14.93 -28.78 -25.67
N TYR A 514 -13.67 -28.44 -25.44
CA TYR A 514 -12.58 -28.65 -26.39
C TYR A 514 -12.26 -30.15 -26.49
N ASN A 515 -12.24 -30.71 -27.69
CA ASN A 515 -11.61 -32.03 -27.92
C ASN A 515 -10.15 -31.87 -28.35
N SER A 516 -9.83 -30.76 -29.02
CA SER A 516 -8.47 -30.45 -29.47
C SER A 516 -8.21 -28.94 -29.47
N VAL A 517 -6.97 -28.58 -29.18
CA VAL A 517 -6.46 -27.21 -29.24
C VAL A 517 -5.55 -27.05 -30.46
N SER A 518 -5.87 -26.05 -31.29
CA SER A 518 -5.09 -25.67 -32.46
C SER A 518 -4.03 -24.62 -32.15
N ASP A 519 -4.27 -23.75 -31.16
CA ASP A 519 -3.35 -22.68 -30.78
C ASP A 519 -3.49 -22.26 -29.31
N VAL A 520 -2.37 -21.84 -28.70
CA VAL A 520 -2.34 -21.22 -27.38
C VAL A 520 -1.31 -20.10 -27.37
N SER A 521 -1.66 -18.97 -26.77
CA SER A 521 -0.74 -17.84 -26.60
C SER A 521 -0.92 -17.13 -25.26
N ALA A 522 0.17 -16.56 -24.75
CA ALA A 522 0.15 -15.57 -23.68
C ALA A 522 -0.34 -14.22 -24.27
N SER A 523 -1.65 -14.08 -24.47
CA SER A 523 -2.28 -12.97 -25.18
C SER A 523 -2.27 -11.65 -24.42
N GLY A 524 -2.04 -11.68 -23.11
CA GLY A 524 -1.87 -10.50 -22.27
C GLY A 524 -0.67 -10.65 -21.35
N VAL A 525 0.26 -9.69 -21.40
CA VAL A 525 1.46 -9.66 -20.57
C VAL A 525 1.68 -8.24 -20.06
N ASP A 526 1.84 -8.12 -18.74
CA ASP A 526 2.27 -6.89 -18.09
C ASP A 526 3.77 -6.95 -17.85
N PHE A 527 4.54 -6.38 -18.79
CA PHE A 527 5.99 -6.21 -18.67
C PHE A 527 6.37 -5.12 -17.64
N GLY A 528 5.41 -4.33 -17.15
CA GLY A 528 5.56 -3.44 -16.00
C GLY A 528 6.02 -4.19 -14.76
N VAL A 529 5.31 -5.28 -14.46
CA VAL A 529 5.50 -6.08 -13.23
C VAL A 529 5.98 -7.51 -13.49
N GLY A 530 6.23 -7.89 -14.74
CA GLY A 530 6.70 -9.22 -15.11
C GLY A 530 5.64 -10.28 -14.82
N ARG A 531 4.46 -10.16 -15.44
CA ARG A 531 3.35 -11.10 -15.24
C ARG A 531 2.55 -11.35 -16.50
N THR A 532 2.21 -12.61 -16.76
CA THR A 532 1.22 -12.99 -17.78
C THR A 532 -0.17 -12.76 -17.21
N THR A 533 -0.95 -11.88 -17.84
CA THR A 533 -2.29 -11.48 -17.38
C THR A 533 -3.40 -12.23 -18.10
N GLN A 534 -3.15 -12.72 -19.32
CA GLN A 534 -4.14 -13.44 -20.10
C GLN A 534 -3.51 -14.56 -20.93
N VAL A 535 -4.20 -15.69 -21.01
CA VAL A 535 -3.86 -16.81 -21.88
C VAL A 535 -5.06 -17.10 -22.79
N SER A 536 -4.84 -17.10 -24.10
CA SER A 536 -5.87 -17.44 -25.08
C SER A 536 -5.65 -18.86 -25.60
N VAL A 537 -6.71 -19.67 -25.58
CA VAL A 537 -6.74 -21.04 -26.11
C VAL A 537 -7.73 -21.07 -27.27
N SER A 538 -7.31 -21.60 -28.41
CA SER A 538 -8.15 -21.74 -29.59
C SER A 538 -8.15 -23.20 -30.07
N GLY A 539 -9.31 -23.70 -30.47
CA GLY A 539 -9.50 -25.10 -30.83
C GLY A 539 -10.85 -25.35 -31.52
N ASP A 540 -11.30 -26.60 -31.48
CA ASP A 540 -12.55 -27.03 -32.11
C ASP A 540 -13.82 -26.45 -31.44
N ALA A 541 -13.72 -26.03 -30.18
CA ALA A 541 -14.81 -25.35 -29.46
C ALA A 541 -14.77 -23.81 -29.55
N GLY A 542 -13.92 -23.24 -30.41
CA GLY A 542 -13.78 -21.79 -30.60
C GLY A 542 -12.52 -21.22 -29.94
N SER A 543 -12.56 -19.96 -29.52
CA SER A 543 -11.45 -19.27 -28.85
C SER A 543 -11.91 -18.70 -27.51
N THR A 544 -11.16 -18.97 -26.45
CA THR A 544 -11.46 -18.50 -25.09
C THR A 544 -10.21 -17.93 -24.45
N SER A 545 -10.36 -16.80 -23.75
CA SER A 545 -9.31 -16.19 -22.95
C SER A 545 -9.53 -16.43 -21.46
N PHE A 546 -8.47 -16.81 -20.76
CA PHE A 546 -8.42 -17.05 -19.32
C PHE A 546 -7.53 -16.02 -18.64
N ASP A 547 -7.81 -15.72 -17.37
CA ASP A 547 -6.88 -14.98 -16.53
C ASP A 547 -5.57 -15.78 -16.39
N GLY A 548 -4.43 -15.10 -16.47
CA GLY A 548 -3.12 -15.77 -16.50
C GLY A 548 -2.77 -16.49 -15.20
N ALA A 549 -3.16 -15.94 -14.05
CA ALA A 549 -2.91 -16.57 -12.75
C ALA A 549 -3.84 -17.77 -12.54
N GLU A 550 -5.11 -17.63 -12.92
CA GLU A 550 -6.07 -18.74 -12.91
C GLU A 550 -5.61 -19.89 -13.83
N PHE A 551 -5.20 -19.56 -15.06
CA PHE A 551 -4.69 -20.56 -16.00
C PHE A 551 -3.49 -21.30 -15.42
N LYS A 552 -2.52 -20.57 -14.85
CA LYS A 552 -1.36 -21.16 -14.17
C LYS A 552 -1.77 -22.11 -13.04
N ASP A 553 -2.71 -21.70 -12.19
CA ASP A 553 -3.14 -22.51 -11.05
C ASP A 553 -3.76 -23.84 -11.51
N PHE A 554 -4.67 -23.79 -12.48
CA PHE A 554 -5.30 -24.98 -13.04
C PHE A 554 -4.35 -25.82 -13.89
N PHE A 555 -3.42 -25.18 -14.59
CA PHE A 555 -2.34 -25.86 -15.27
C PHE A 555 -1.54 -26.70 -14.28
N ASN A 556 -1.08 -26.11 -13.17
CA ASN A 556 -0.34 -26.84 -12.15
C ASN A 556 -1.19 -27.90 -11.43
N LEU A 557 -2.51 -27.68 -11.34
CA LEU A 557 -3.45 -28.64 -10.78
C LEU A 557 -3.66 -29.87 -11.66
N ARG A 558 -3.59 -29.70 -12.99
CA ARG A 558 -4.08 -30.70 -13.96
C ARG A 558 -3.03 -31.26 -14.91
N ALA A 559 -1.96 -30.52 -15.18
CA ALA A 559 -0.89 -30.95 -16.08
C ALA A 559 -0.30 -32.29 -15.61
N PRO A 560 -0.01 -33.21 -16.55
CA PRO A 560 0.53 -34.51 -16.20
C PRO A 560 1.98 -34.39 -15.70
N ALA A 561 2.42 -35.40 -14.95
CA ALA A 561 3.74 -35.49 -14.37
C ALA A 561 4.05 -34.30 -13.43
N ASN A 562 5.31 -33.90 -13.35
CA ASN A 562 5.73 -32.71 -12.61
C ASN A 562 5.84 -31.48 -13.53
N ILE A 563 5.07 -31.46 -14.62
CA ILE A 563 5.03 -30.31 -15.54
C ILE A 563 4.28 -29.16 -14.87
N GLN A 564 4.87 -27.96 -14.92
CA GLN A 564 4.34 -26.83 -14.16
C GLN A 564 4.78 -25.46 -14.71
N ILE A 565 4.08 -24.43 -14.28
CA ILE A 565 4.42 -23.02 -14.42
C ILE A 565 4.77 -22.51 -13.02
N VAL A 566 6.02 -22.09 -12.80
CA VAL A 566 6.51 -21.71 -11.45
C VAL A 566 6.27 -20.23 -11.17
N GLY A 567 6.50 -19.37 -12.17
CA GLY A 567 6.47 -17.91 -12.05
C GLY A 567 5.15 -17.25 -12.42
N PRO A 568 5.00 -15.96 -12.11
CA PRO A 568 3.91 -15.14 -12.64
C PRO A 568 4.09 -14.79 -14.13
N LEU A 569 5.33 -14.80 -14.63
CA LEU A 569 5.64 -14.58 -16.05
C LEU A 569 5.95 -15.91 -16.73
N PHE A 570 5.18 -16.21 -17.77
CA PHE A 570 5.38 -17.37 -18.62
C PHE A 570 4.92 -17.09 -20.05
N ASN A 571 5.55 -17.77 -21.00
CA ASN A 571 5.16 -17.75 -22.41
C ASN A 571 4.78 -19.16 -22.87
N VAL A 572 4.13 -19.25 -24.03
CA VAL A 572 3.74 -20.51 -24.65
C VAL A 572 4.52 -20.68 -25.95
N GLU A 573 5.15 -21.84 -26.09
CA GLU A 573 5.82 -22.26 -27.32
C GLU A 573 4.96 -23.32 -28.02
N LYS A 574 5.00 -23.33 -29.35
CA LYS A 574 4.27 -24.26 -30.21
C LYS A 574 5.19 -24.86 -31.25
N LYS A 575 5.03 -26.16 -31.52
CA LYS A 575 5.67 -26.88 -32.62
C LYS A 575 4.69 -27.55 -33.54
#